data_AF-A0A7Y3JMU4-F1
#
_entry.id   AF-A0A7Y3JMU4-F1
#
_cell.length_a   1.000
_cell.length_b   1.000
_cell.length_c   1.000
_cell.angle_alpha   90.00
_cell.angle_beta   90.00
_cell.angle_gamma   90.00
#
_symmetry.space_group_name_H-M   'P 1'
#
loop_
_entity.id
_entity.type
_entity.pdbx_description
1 polymer ?
#
loop_
_entity_poly.entity_id
_entity_poly.type
_entity_poly.pdbx_seq_one_letter_code
_entity_poly.pdbx_strand_id
1 'polypeptide(L)'
;MLDLNRLPGHAPRNKLGFSLARTAAEVQEAQRIRFKVFAEEMGAKLPSAALGMDIDRFDSFCDHLLVRDNENDKVVGTYRMLPPEQAVNAGGYYSETEFDMTRLVHLRNRMVEVGRSCVHPDYRDGATITQLWSGLADYIGKNGHEYLIGCASISMGDGGHYAASVYDKVHKLHSAPAEYSVFPHCPLPLHALNRNLDVSVPPLIKGYLRLGAYIAGQPAWDPDFNTADLFILLPVSRMNPRYAKHFMRQPS
;
A
#
# COMPACT_ATOMS: atom_id res chain seq x y z
N MET A 1 35.10 -25.55 32.84
CA MET A 1 34.41 -26.34 31.81
C MET A 1 32.93 -26.26 32.11
N LEU A 2 32.23 -25.30 31.50
CA LEU A 2 30.77 -25.11 31.45
C LEU A 2 30.53 -23.84 30.62
N ASP A 3 30.34 -24.03 29.31
CA ASP A 3 29.92 -22.99 28.37
C ASP A 3 28.43 -22.70 28.59
N LEU A 4 28.14 -21.51 29.12
CA LEU A 4 26.80 -20.92 29.19
C LEU A 4 26.90 -19.50 28.64
N ASN A 5 26.58 -19.35 27.35
CA ASN A 5 25.84 -18.22 26.77
C ASN A 5 25.85 -18.34 25.23
N ARG A 6 25.01 -19.23 24.71
CA ARG A 6 24.52 -19.11 23.33
C ARG A 6 23.63 -17.86 23.27
N LEU A 7 24.13 -16.80 22.66
CA LEU A 7 23.31 -15.68 22.18
C LEU A 7 22.18 -16.24 21.27
N PRO A 8 20.97 -15.65 21.26
CA PRO A 8 19.92 -16.07 20.35
C PRO A 8 20.41 -15.88 18.91
N GLY A 9 20.57 -16.99 18.21
CA GLY A 9 20.95 -17.00 16.81
C GLY A 9 19.90 -16.25 16.00
N HIS A 10 20.34 -15.32 15.16
CA HIS A 10 19.52 -14.83 14.05
C HIS A 10 18.98 -16.04 13.29
N ALA A 11 17.66 -16.10 13.12
CA ALA A 11 17.03 -17.04 12.20
C ALA A 11 17.71 -16.92 10.82
N PRO A 12 17.85 -18.03 10.06
CA PRO A 12 18.39 -17.97 8.71
C PRO A 12 17.63 -16.90 7.89
N ARG A 13 18.35 -16.13 7.08
CA ARG A 13 17.74 -15.18 6.15
C ARG A 13 16.98 -15.98 5.10
N ASN A 14 15.65 -16.09 5.24
CA ASN A 14 14.81 -16.76 4.26
C ASN A 14 15.09 -16.19 2.87
N LYS A 15 15.24 -17.08 1.87
CA LYS A 15 15.48 -16.67 0.49
C LYS A 15 14.18 -16.14 -0.10
N LEU A 16 13.90 -14.86 0.08
CA LEU A 16 12.72 -14.21 -0.50
C LEU A 16 12.91 -13.89 -1.99
N GLY A 17 11.84 -13.99 -2.77
CA GLY A 17 11.78 -13.53 -4.16
C GLY A 17 10.42 -12.90 -4.49
N PHE A 18 10.35 -12.12 -5.56
CA PHE A 18 9.10 -11.55 -6.05
C PHE A 18 8.73 -12.05 -7.45
N SER A 19 7.43 -12.12 -7.73
CA SER A 19 6.88 -12.43 -9.07
C SER A 19 5.49 -11.80 -9.24
N LEU A 20 5.04 -11.64 -10.49
CA LEU A 20 3.62 -11.41 -10.76
C LEU A 20 2.89 -12.75 -10.80
N ALA A 21 1.69 -12.81 -10.22
CA ALA A 21 0.79 -13.94 -10.37
C ALA A 21 0.45 -14.15 -11.86
N ARG A 22 0.49 -15.40 -12.32
CA ARG A 22 0.19 -15.80 -13.70
C ARG A 22 -0.99 -16.75 -13.79
N THR A 23 -1.41 -17.29 -12.66
CA THR A 23 -2.49 -18.28 -12.56
C THR A 23 -3.53 -17.84 -11.55
N ALA A 24 -4.77 -18.35 -11.69
CA ALA A 24 -5.82 -18.11 -10.72
C ALA A 24 -5.46 -18.62 -9.31
N ALA A 25 -4.66 -19.69 -9.22
CA ALA A 25 -4.19 -20.23 -7.94
C ALA A 25 -3.27 -19.23 -7.21
N GLU A 26 -2.35 -18.59 -7.93
CA GLU A 26 -1.46 -17.56 -7.37
C GLU A 26 -2.23 -16.29 -6.95
N VAL A 27 -3.26 -15.90 -7.70
CA VAL A 27 -4.16 -14.81 -7.29
C VAL A 27 -4.90 -15.17 -6.00
N GLN A 28 -5.36 -16.41 -5.86
CA GLN A 28 -5.98 -16.86 -4.61
C GLN A 28 -5.00 -16.85 -3.44
N GLU A 29 -3.71 -17.12 -3.64
CA GLU A 29 -2.71 -16.96 -2.58
C GLU A 29 -2.63 -15.50 -2.10
N ALA A 30 -2.63 -14.53 -3.02
CA ALA A 30 -2.70 -13.11 -2.68
C ALA A 30 -3.98 -12.76 -1.90
N GLN A 31 -5.13 -13.26 -2.35
CA GLN A 31 -6.42 -13.03 -1.69
C GLN A 31 -6.47 -13.61 -0.27
N ARG A 32 -5.86 -14.78 -0.04
CA ARG A 32 -5.78 -15.41 1.28
C ARG A 32 -4.87 -14.65 2.24
N ILE A 33 -3.69 -14.20 1.81
CA ILE A 33 -2.82 -13.40 2.70
C ILE A 33 -3.48 -12.05 3.04
N ARG A 34 -4.13 -11.41 2.07
CA ARG A 34 -4.91 -10.19 2.29
C ARG A 34 -6.03 -10.42 3.31
N PHE A 35 -6.77 -11.51 3.21
CA PHE A 35 -7.79 -11.86 4.20
C PHE A 35 -7.22 -11.99 5.62
N LYS A 36 -6.12 -12.73 5.78
CA LYS A 36 -5.46 -12.89 7.08
C LYS A 36 -5.05 -11.56 7.69
N VAL A 37 -4.46 -10.67 6.90
CA VAL A 37 -3.99 -9.37 7.41
C VAL A 37 -5.15 -8.41 7.62
N PHE A 38 -6.05 -8.24 6.65
CA PHE A 38 -7.09 -7.22 6.72
C PHE A 38 -8.26 -7.64 7.61
N ALA A 39 -8.80 -8.85 7.44
CA ALA A 39 -9.95 -9.29 8.22
C ALA A 39 -9.55 -9.88 9.58
N GLU A 40 -8.65 -10.86 9.61
CA GLU A 40 -8.36 -11.58 10.86
C GLU A 40 -7.54 -10.74 11.84
N GLU A 41 -6.53 -10.02 11.36
CA GLU A 41 -5.66 -9.19 12.21
C GLU A 41 -6.20 -7.77 12.40
N MET A 42 -6.57 -7.07 11.32
CA MET A 42 -6.99 -5.66 11.39
C MET A 42 -8.49 -5.46 11.64
N GLY A 43 -9.29 -6.53 11.55
CA GLY A 43 -10.73 -6.48 11.83
C GLY A 43 -11.58 -5.84 10.72
N ALA A 44 -11.06 -5.74 9.49
CA ALA A 44 -11.80 -5.22 8.34
C ALA A 44 -13.00 -6.12 8.00
N LYS A 45 -14.11 -5.48 7.60
CA LYS A 45 -15.34 -6.17 7.21
C LYS A 45 -15.34 -6.38 5.71
N LEU A 46 -14.91 -7.57 5.30
CA LEU A 46 -14.83 -7.92 3.88
C LEU A 46 -16.12 -8.62 3.42
N PRO A 47 -16.77 -8.18 2.33
CA PRO A 47 -17.93 -8.87 1.77
C PRO A 47 -17.65 -10.34 1.42
N SER A 48 -16.42 -10.66 1.05
CA SER A 48 -15.94 -11.99 0.70
C SER A 48 -15.47 -12.83 1.90
N ALA A 49 -15.64 -12.35 3.14
CA ALA A 49 -15.07 -13.00 4.33
C ALA A 49 -15.48 -14.46 4.50
N ALA A 50 -16.69 -14.84 4.08
CA ALA A 50 -17.18 -16.23 4.13
C ALA A 50 -16.34 -17.20 3.29
N LEU A 51 -15.56 -16.69 2.33
CA LEU A 51 -14.66 -17.48 1.48
C LEU A 51 -13.24 -17.60 2.06
N GLY A 52 -12.94 -16.94 3.19
CA GLY A 52 -11.58 -16.85 3.75
C GLY A 52 -10.61 -16.11 2.83
N MET A 53 -11.12 -15.17 2.03
CA MET A 53 -10.38 -14.45 0.99
C MET A 53 -10.83 -12.98 0.95
N ASP A 54 -9.90 -12.07 0.65
CA ASP A 54 -10.17 -10.67 0.33
C ASP A 54 -10.34 -10.55 -1.19
N ILE A 55 -11.58 -10.41 -1.65
CA ILE A 55 -11.94 -10.35 -3.07
C ILE A 55 -12.86 -9.16 -3.31
N ASP A 56 -12.52 -8.34 -4.30
CA ASP A 56 -13.39 -7.29 -4.80
C ASP A 56 -13.48 -7.32 -6.35
N ARG A 57 -14.33 -6.43 -6.89
CA ARG A 57 -14.57 -6.32 -8.33
C ARG A 57 -13.36 -5.89 -9.16
N PHE A 58 -12.30 -5.37 -8.54
CA PHE A 58 -11.10 -4.91 -9.23
C PHE A 58 -10.10 -6.04 -9.45
N ASP A 59 -10.16 -7.12 -8.65
CA ASP A 59 -9.15 -8.19 -8.68
C ASP A 59 -8.95 -8.82 -10.07
N SER A 60 -10.00 -8.89 -10.90
CA SER A 60 -9.92 -9.42 -12.27
C SER A 60 -9.22 -8.50 -13.27
N PHE A 61 -9.02 -7.23 -12.91
CA PHE A 61 -8.41 -6.20 -13.74
C PHE A 61 -6.99 -5.85 -13.28
N CYS A 62 -6.58 -6.40 -12.14
CA CYS A 62 -5.31 -6.08 -11.52
C CYS A 62 -4.25 -7.15 -11.79
N ASP A 63 -3.01 -6.70 -11.90
CA ASP A 63 -1.85 -7.54 -11.67
C ASP A 63 -1.60 -7.70 -10.15
N HIS A 64 -1.13 -8.88 -9.76
CA HIS A 64 -0.86 -9.19 -8.35
C HIS A 64 0.62 -9.48 -8.18
N LEU A 65 1.33 -8.57 -7.53
CA LEU A 65 2.72 -8.79 -7.12
C LEU A 65 2.73 -9.67 -5.87
N LEU A 66 3.52 -10.72 -5.90
CA LEU A 66 3.71 -11.66 -4.81
C LEU A 66 5.16 -11.58 -4.34
N VAL A 67 5.36 -11.57 -3.04
CA VAL A 67 6.65 -11.91 -2.42
C VAL A 67 6.51 -13.27 -1.78
N ARG A 68 7.40 -14.18 -2.16
CA ARG A 68 7.39 -15.58 -1.74
C ARG A 68 8.63 -15.91 -0.94
N ASP A 69 8.45 -16.67 0.14
CA ASP A 69 9.53 -17.37 0.80
C ASP A 69 9.83 -18.68 0.04
N ASN A 70 10.99 -18.75 -0.60
CA ASN A 70 11.37 -19.89 -1.42
C ASN A 70 11.75 -21.15 -0.61
N GLU A 71 11.93 -21.03 0.71
CA GLU A 71 12.22 -22.21 1.55
C GLU A 71 10.98 -23.05 1.82
N ASN A 72 9.82 -22.42 1.94
CA ASN A 72 8.55 -23.07 2.27
C ASN A 72 7.44 -22.86 1.24
N ASP A 73 7.76 -22.20 0.12
CA ASP A 73 6.87 -21.92 -1.01
C ASP A 73 5.61 -21.12 -0.64
N LYS A 74 5.71 -20.21 0.34
CA LYS A 74 4.55 -19.41 0.81
C LYS A 74 4.61 -17.97 0.33
N VAL A 75 3.50 -17.44 -0.15
CA VAL A 75 3.31 -15.99 -0.33
C VAL A 75 3.28 -15.32 1.05
N VAL A 76 4.17 -14.37 1.27
CA VAL A 76 4.39 -13.66 2.54
C VAL A 76 4.18 -12.15 2.44
N GLY A 77 4.02 -11.62 1.23
CA GLY A 77 3.61 -10.24 0.99
C GLY A 77 3.00 -10.08 -0.38
N THR A 78 2.17 -9.06 -0.56
CA THR A 78 1.55 -8.78 -1.87
C THR A 78 1.22 -7.30 -2.05
N TYR A 79 1.28 -6.84 -3.30
CA TYR A 79 0.64 -5.62 -3.81
C TYR A 79 -0.31 -5.98 -4.95
N ARG A 80 -1.36 -5.18 -5.09
CA ARG A 80 -2.24 -5.20 -6.26
C ARG A 80 -1.97 -3.95 -7.10
N MET A 81 -1.82 -4.11 -8.42
CA MET A 81 -1.61 -3.01 -9.37
C MET A 81 -2.74 -2.98 -10.38
N LEU A 82 -3.42 -1.84 -10.51
CA LEU A 82 -4.45 -1.60 -11.53
C LEU A 82 -3.88 -0.64 -12.59
N PRO A 83 -3.43 -1.16 -13.75
CA PRO A 83 -2.88 -0.33 -14.82
C PRO A 83 -3.98 0.47 -15.55
N PRO A 84 -3.62 1.56 -16.25
CA PRO A 84 -4.57 2.57 -16.72
C PRO A 84 -5.59 2.05 -17.73
N GLU A 85 -5.18 1.17 -18.65
CA GLU A 85 -6.08 0.52 -19.59
C GLU A 85 -7.10 -0.38 -18.89
N GLN A 86 -6.69 -1.03 -17.80
CA GLN A 86 -7.58 -1.90 -17.02
C GLN A 86 -8.47 -1.13 -16.07
N ALA A 87 -8.04 0.04 -15.59
CA ALA A 87 -8.91 0.95 -14.84
C ALA A 87 -10.13 1.37 -15.68
N VAL A 88 -9.96 1.61 -16.99
CA VAL A 88 -11.09 1.89 -17.90
C VAL A 88 -12.06 0.69 -17.95
N ASN A 89 -11.55 -0.53 -18.09
CA ASN A 89 -12.36 -1.75 -18.14
C ASN A 89 -13.06 -2.04 -16.80
N ALA A 90 -12.43 -1.66 -15.68
CA ALA A 90 -12.99 -1.76 -14.35
C ALA A 90 -14.02 -0.65 -14.04
N GLY A 91 -14.22 0.32 -14.93
CA GLY A 91 -15.11 1.45 -14.72
C GLY A 91 -14.55 2.56 -13.82
N GLY A 92 -13.22 2.64 -13.69
CA GLY A 92 -12.48 3.62 -12.88
C GLY A 92 -11.46 2.96 -11.95
N TYR A 93 -10.65 3.78 -11.27
CA TYR A 93 -9.78 3.31 -10.18
C TYR A 93 -10.58 2.99 -8.91
N TYR A 94 -10.01 2.19 -8.00
CA TYR A 94 -10.56 2.01 -6.66
C TYR A 94 -10.64 3.35 -5.92
N SER A 95 -9.58 4.16 -5.96
CA SER A 95 -9.56 5.48 -5.32
C SER A 95 -10.67 6.40 -5.81
N GLU A 96 -11.24 6.20 -7.00
CA GLU A 96 -12.39 7.00 -7.46
C GLU A 96 -13.68 6.69 -6.68
N THR A 97 -13.76 5.53 -6.03
CA THR A 97 -14.89 5.20 -5.12
C THR A 97 -14.78 5.93 -3.79
N GLU A 98 -13.59 6.43 -3.43
CA GLU A 98 -13.34 7.16 -2.19
C GLU A 98 -13.14 8.67 -2.42
N PHE A 99 -12.66 9.06 -3.60
CA PHE A 99 -12.29 10.43 -3.94
C PHE A 99 -12.82 10.86 -5.32
N ASP A 100 -13.25 12.11 -5.43
CA ASP A 100 -13.32 12.81 -6.70
C ASP A 100 -11.90 13.13 -7.20
N MET A 101 -11.50 12.43 -8.25
CA MET A 101 -10.21 12.55 -8.91
C MET A 101 -10.27 13.34 -10.22
N THR A 102 -11.31 14.15 -10.45
CA THR A 102 -11.52 14.89 -11.73
C THR A 102 -10.30 15.72 -12.14
N ARG A 103 -9.57 16.29 -11.18
CA ARG A 103 -8.35 17.08 -11.47
C ARG A 103 -7.22 16.24 -12.06
N LEU A 104 -7.21 14.93 -11.82
CA LEU A 104 -6.17 14.01 -12.29
C LEU A 104 -6.47 13.39 -13.67
N VAL A 105 -7.57 13.77 -14.34
CA VAL A 105 -7.96 13.20 -15.65
C VAL A 105 -6.82 13.25 -16.67
N HIS A 106 -6.05 14.33 -16.68
CA HIS A 106 -4.90 14.54 -17.58
C HIS A 106 -3.70 13.59 -17.32
N LEU A 107 -3.72 12.83 -16.22
CA LEU A 107 -2.70 11.85 -15.86
C LEU A 107 -3.19 10.40 -16.04
N ARG A 108 -4.49 10.19 -16.30
CA ARG A 108 -5.14 8.86 -16.28
C ARG A 108 -4.41 7.80 -17.10
N ASN A 109 -3.97 8.13 -18.31
CA ASN A 109 -3.28 7.19 -19.20
C ASN A 109 -1.86 6.80 -18.76
N ARG A 110 -1.32 7.43 -17.71
CA ARG A 110 0.06 7.25 -17.21
C ARG A 110 0.12 6.86 -15.74
N MET A 111 -1.04 6.70 -15.09
CA MET A 111 -1.12 6.35 -13.68
C MET A 111 -1.48 4.87 -13.51
N VAL A 112 -0.76 4.21 -12.60
CA VAL A 112 -1.13 2.90 -12.08
C VAL A 112 -1.52 3.07 -10.62
N GLU A 113 -2.64 2.46 -10.25
CA GLU A 113 -3.06 2.42 -8.86
C GLU A 113 -2.45 1.20 -8.17
N VAL A 114 -1.87 1.42 -6.99
CA VAL A 114 -1.27 0.39 -6.15
C VAL A 114 -2.05 0.33 -4.85
N GLY A 115 -2.50 -0.86 -4.48
CA GLY A 115 -3.32 -1.03 -3.28
C GLY A 115 -3.22 -2.44 -2.72
N ARG A 116 -4.08 -2.70 -1.72
CA ARG A 116 -4.16 -3.98 -1.01
C ARG A 116 -2.80 -4.51 -0.55
N SER A 117 -1.94 -3.58 -0.12
CA SER A 117 -0.60 -3.88 0.33
C SER A 117 -0.60 -4.53 1.70
N CYS A 118 -0.11 -5.76 1.80
CA CYS A 118 0.04 -6.42 3.10
C CYS A 118 1.28 -7.33 3.16
N VAL A 119 1.75 -7.54 4.38
CA VAL A 119 2.85 -8.46 4.71
C VAL A 119 2.43 -9.32 5.89
N HIS A 120 2.66 -10.62 5.77
CA HIS A 120 2.41 -11.60 6.82
C HIS A 120 3.12 -11.17 8.12
N PRO A 121 2.50 -11.26 9.30
CA PRO A 121 3.08 -10.78 10.56
C PRO A 121 4.53 -11.23 10.81
N ASP A 122 4.80 -12.51 10.57
CA ASP A 122 6.14 -13.11 10.75
C ASP A 122 7.22 -12.64 9.77
N TYR A 123 6.84 -11.88 8.73
CA TYR A 123 7.72 -11.43 7.63
C TYR A 123 7.80 -9.91 7.52
N ARG A 124 7.35 -9.16 8.54
CA ARG A 124 7.36 -7.68 8.58
C ARG A 124 8.75 -7.10 8.85
N ASP A 125 9.69 -7.46 8.01
CA ASP A 125 11.07 -7.01 8.05
C ASP A 125 11.45 -6.20 6.81
N GLY A 126 12.67 -5.65 6.82
CA GLY A 126 13.18 -4.88 5.70
C GLY A 126 13.38 -5.70 4.42
N ALA A 127 13.56 -7.02 4.50
CA ALA A 127 13.81 -7.86 3.34
C ALA A 127 12.52 -8.05 2.53
N THR A 128 11.38 -8.34 3.17
CA THR A 128 10.09 -8.47 2.48
C THR A 128 9.66 -7.15 1.83
N ILE A 129 9.82 -6.03 2.55
CA ILE A 129 9.53 -4.70 2.00
C ILE A 129 10.43 -4.38 0.81
N THR A 130 11.71 -4.77 0.88
CA THR A 130 12.64 -4.62 -0.26
C THR A 130 12.17 -5.38 -1.48
N GLN A 131 11.70 -6.62 -1.32
CA GLN A 131 11.18 -7.42 -2.45
C GLN A 131 9.89 -6.81 -3.03
N LEU A 132 8.95 -6.36 -2.20
CA LEU A 132 7.73 -5.68 -2.67
C LEU A 132 8.06 -4.42 -3.48
N TRP A 133 8.99 -3.61 -2.99
CA TRP A 133 9.36 -2.36 -3.65
C TRP A 133 10.23 -2.59 -4.89
N SER A 134 11.07 -3.63 -4.89
CA SER A 134 11.79 -4.08 -6.08
C SER A 134 10.82 -4.53 -7.18
N GLY A 135 9.83 -5.37 -6.83
CA GLY A 135 8.83 -5.84 -7.78
C GLY A 135 7.96 -4.71 -8.32
N LEU A 136 7.58 -3.75 -7.47
CA LEU A 136 6.84 -2.56 -7.91
C LEU A 136 7.69 -1.70 -8.86
N ALA A 137 8.98 -1.49 -8.55
CA ALA A 137 9.87 -0.73 -9.41
C ALA A 137 10.10 -1.40 -10.78
N ASP A 138 10.27 -2.73 -10.80
CA ASP A 138 10.37 -3.52 -12.02
C ASP A 138 9.10 -3.42 -12.86
N TYR A 139 7.93 -3.50 -12.21
CA TYR A 139 6.63 -3.33 -12.87
C TYR A 139 6.48 -1.95 -13.53
N ILE A 140 6.79 -0.87 -12.80
CA ILE A 140 6.71 0.50 -13.32
C ILE A 140 7.67 0.68 -14.50
N GLY A 141 8.91 0.23 -14.35
CA GLY A 141 9.94 0.40 -15.37
C GLY A 141 9.61 -0.32 -16.68
N LYS A 142 9.02 -1.53 -16.60
CA LYS A 142 8.61 -2.31 -17.77
C LYS A 142 7.42 -1.72 -18.50
N ASN A 143 6.46 -1.15 -17.77
CA ASN A 143 5.21 -0.65 -18.35
C ASN A 143 5.22 0.87 -18.64
N GLY A 144 6.27 1.58 -18.24
CA GLY A 144 6.43 3.01 -18.54
C GLY A 144 5.44 3.92 -17.80
N HIS A 145 4.92 3.48 -16.65
CA HIS A 145 4.02 4.31 -15.85
C HIS A 145 4.78 5.50 -15.24
N GLU A 146 4.17 6.69 -15.25
CA GLU A 146 4.80 7.92 -14.75
C GLU A 146 4.28 8.32 -13.36
N TYR A 147 3.13 7.79 -12.95
CA TYR A 147 2.49 8.12 -11.68
C TYR A 147 2.03 6.85 -10.97
N LEU A 148 2.36 6.76 -9.68
CA LEU A 148 1.73 5.82 -8.76
C LEU A 148 0.66 6.56 -7.96
N ILE A 149 -0.52 5.97 -7.85
CA ILE A 149 -1.56 6.44 -6.95
C ILE A 149 -2.01 5.31 -6.03
N GLY A 150 -2.71 5.65 -4.95
CA GLY A 150 -3.38 4.67 -4.11
C GLY A 150 -3.77 5.25 -2.76
N CYS A 151 -4.52 4.47 -1.99
CA CYS A 151 -4.98 4.85 -0.66
C CYS A 151 -4.09 4.24 0.40
N ALA A 152 -3.54 5.08 1.27
CA ALA A 152 -2.81 4.64 2.44
C ALA A 152 -3.67 4.86 3.69
N SER A 153 -4.12 3.76 4.25
CA SER A 153 -5.10 3.74 5.33
C SER A 153 -4.43 3.93 6.70
N ILE A 154 -5.03 4.78 7.53
CA ILE A 154 -4.64 4.99 8.93
C ILE A 154 -5.78 4.49 9.82
N SER A 155 -5.47 3.68 10.82
CA SER A 155 -6.47 3.15 11.75
C SER A 155 -7.29 4.26 12.42
N MET A 156 -8.61 4.06 12.51
CA MET A 156 -9.55 4.87 13.27
C MET A 156 -9.83 4.29 14.67
N GLY A 157 -8.94 3.44 15.20
CA GLY A 157 -9.16 2.71 16.46
C GLY A 157 -9.38 3.59 17.70
N ASP A 158 -8.94 4.85 17.65
CA ASP A 158 -9.14 5.86 18.72
C ASP A 158 -10.26 6.88 18.41
N GLY A 159 -11.14 6.56 17.45
CA GLY A 159 -12.14 7.49 16.93
C GLY A 159 -11.60 8.47 15.89
N GLY A 160 -10.34 8.34 15.48
CA GLY A 160 -9.73 9.10 14.38
C GLY A 160 -8.82 10.26 14.80
N HIS A 161 -8.56 10.43 16.10
CA HIS A 161 -7.67 11.47 16.59
C HIS A 161 -6.22 11.24 16.13
N TYR A 162 -5.77 9.98 16.14
CA TYR A 162 -4.48 9.59 15.59
C TYR A 162 -4.39 9.93 14.10
N ALA A 163 -5.39 9.53 13.31
CA ALA A 163 -5.44 9.81 11.87
C ALA A 163 -5.42 11.31 11.56
N ALA A 164 -6.21 12.11 12.27
CA ALA A 164 -6.27 13.56 12.10
C ALA A 164 -4.94 14.24 12.44
N SER A 165 -4.28 13.80 13.53
CA SER A 165 -2.97 14.34 13.94
C SER A 165 -1.85 13.92 12.97
N VAL A 166 -1.90 12.68 12.45
CA VAL A 166 -0.96 12.22 11.41
C VAL A 166 -1.14 13.03 10.14
N TYR A 167 -2.39 13.21 9.69
CA TYR A 167 -2.72 14.00 8.50
C TYR A 167 -2.14 15.41 8.58
N ASP A 168 -2.38 16.14 9.68
CA ASP A 168 -1.85 17.50 9.87
C ASP A 168 -0.32 17.55 9.78
N LYS A 169 0.35 16.57 10.42
CA LYS A 169 1.81 16.46 10.42
C LYS A 169 2.36 16.25 9.01
N VAL A 170 1.73 15.39 8.21
CA VAL A 170 2.23 15.06 6.87
C VAL A 170 1.78 16.06 5.81
N HIS A 171 0.55 16.57 5.89
CA HIS A 171 -0.03 17.48 4.91
C HIS A 171 0.77 18.79 4.85
N LYS A 172 1.19 19.34 6.00
CA LYS A 172 2.03 20.55 6.06
C LYS A 172 3.32 20.46 5.25
N LEU A 173 3.90 19.26 5.11
CA LEU A 173 5.20 19.04 4.48
C LEU A 173 5.11 18.42 3.09
N HIS A 174 4.02 17.72 2.80
CA HIS A 174 3.89 16.85 1.62
C HIS A 174 2.61 17.08 0.82
N SER A 175 1.92 18.21 1.02
CA SER A 175 0.76 18.58 0.23
C SER A 175 1.07 18.55 -1.27
N ALA A 176 0.14 17.97 -2.05
CA ALA A 176 0.18 18.06 -3.50
C ALA A 176 -0.08 19.51 -3.96
N PRO A 177 0.43 19.91 -5.14
CA PRO A 177 -0.01 21.14 -5.78
C PRO A 177 -1.49 21.07 -6.18
N ALA A 178 -2.12 22.23 -6.44
CA ALA A 178 -3.58 22.33 -6.56
C ALA A 178 -4.16 21.51 -7.72
N GLU A 179 -3.41 21.37 -8.81
CA GLU A 179 -3.73 20.54 -9.98
C GLU A 179 -3.76 19.04 -9.68
N TYR A 180 -3.13 18.61 -8.59
CA TYR A 180 -3.10 17.22 -8.14
C TYR A 180 -4.03 16.94 -6.96
N SER A 181 -4.81 17.93 -6.52
CA SER A 181 -5.74 17.74 -5.41
C SER A 181 -6.93 16.87 -5.80
N VAL A 182 -7.33 15.99 -4.90
CA VAL A 182 -8.53 15.16 -4.93
C VAL A 182 -9.41 15.48 -3.72
N PHE A 183 -10.69 15.15 -3.80
CA PHE A 183 -11.67 15.48 -2.76
C PHE A 183 -12.35 14.21 -2.27
N PRO A 184 -12.33 13.90 -0.97
CA PRO A 184 -12.98 12.70 -0.47
C PRO A 184 -14.50 12.79 -0.63
N HIS A 185 -15.15 11.72 -1.05
CA HIS A 185 -16.62 11.62 -1.07
C HIS A 185 -17.20 11.56 0.34
N CYS A 186 -16.46 10.92 1.26
CA CYS A 186 -16.78 10.89 2.69
C CYS A 186 -15.60 11.49 3.49
N PRO A 187 -15.54 12.82 3.67
CA PRO A 187 -14.42 13.45 4.38
C PRO A 187 -14.39 13.04 5.86
N LEU A 188 -13.20 12.77 6.38
CA LEU A 188 -12.99 12.67 7.83
C LEU A 188 -13.35 14.01 8.50
N PRO A 189 -14.16 14.05 9.58
CA PRO A 189 -14.60 15.30 10.20
C PRO A 189 -13.50 15.92 11.06
N LEU A 190 -12.41 16.40 10.43
CA LEU A 190 -11.20 16.91 11.09
C LEU A 190 -11.49 17.99 12.16
N HIS A 191 -12.52 18.81 11.96
CA HIS A 191 -12.90 19.87 12.90
C HIS A 191 -13.41 19.35 14.26
N ALA A 192 -13.91 18.11 14.31
CA ALA A 192 -14.43 17.48 15.51
C ALA A 192 -13.37 16.63 16.25
N LEU A 193 -12.16 16.51 15.69
CA LEU A 193 -11.11 15.62 16.19
C LEU A 193 -9.97 16.40 16.85
N ASN A 194 -9.35 15.80 17.88
CA ASN A 194 -8.08 16.26 18.38
C ASN A 194 -6.98 16.01 17.33
N ARG A 195 -6.31 17.08 16.91
CA ARG A 195 -5.28 17.11 15.86
C ARG A 195 -3.87 17.41 16.40
N ASN A 196 -3.75 17.55 17.72
CA ASN A 196 -2.52 17.99 18.38
C ASN A 196 -1.85 16.86 19.17
N LEU A 197 -2.17 15.60 18.87
CA LEU A 197 -1.50 14.48 19.50
C LEU A 197 -0.04 14.38 19.00
N ASP A 198 0.88 14.04 19.89
CA ASP A 198 2.24 13.69 19.48
C ASP A 198 2.25 12.27 18.90
N VAL A 199 2.24 12.20 17.57
CA VAL A 199 2.09 10.96 16.81
C VAL A 199 3.31 10.64 15.96
N SER A 200 3.62 9.35 15.86
CA SER A 200 4.53 8.83 14.84
C SER A 200 3.77 8.55 13.54
N VAL A 201 4.37 8.90 12.40
CA VAL A 201 3.80 8.58 11.08
C VAL A 201 3.96 7.08 10.82
N PRO A 202 2.91 6.36 10.37
CA PRO A 202 3.01 4.94 10.05
C PRO A 202 4.18 4.62 9.12
N PRO A 203 4.94 3.53 9.35
CA PRO A 203 6.16 3.24 8.59
C PRO A 203 5.97 3.22 7.07
N LEU A 204 4.85 2.67 6.59
CA LEU A 204 4.56 2.57 5.16
C LEU A 204 4.33 3.96 4.53
N ILE A 205 3.49 4.79 5.15
CA ILE A 205 3.26 6.18 4.75
C ILE A 205 4.58 6.96 4.77
N LYS A 206 5.36 6.83 5.85
CA LYS A 206 6.68 7.45 5.96
C LYS A 206 7.61 7.03 4.82
N GLY A 207 7.52 5.78 4.38
CA GLY A 207 8.23 5.26 3.20
C GLY A 207 7.83 5.99 1.92
N TYR A 208 6.54 6.12 1.64
CA TYR A 208 6.03 6.84 0.46
C TYR A 208 6.46 8.31 0.45
N LEU A 209 6.35 8.98 1.60
CA LEU A 209 6.78 10.39 1.74
C LEU A 209 8.28 10.57 1.50
N ARG A 210 9.11 9.61 1.96
CA ARG A 210 10.56 9.60 1.69
C ARG A 210 10.91 9.34 0.23
N LEU A 211 10.09 8.57 -0.48
CA LEU A 211 10.22 8.43 -1.93
C LEU A 211 9.92 9.74 -2.65
N GLY A 212 9.08 10.61 -2.09
CA GLY A 212 8.71 11.89 -2.68
C GLY A 212 7.22 12.01 -3.02
N ALA A 213 6.41 11.11 -2.47
CA ALA A 213 4.96 11.11 -2.67
C ALA A 213 4.33 12.35 -2.04
N TYR A 214 3.22 12.77 -2.65
CA TYR A 214 2.33 13.78 -2.14
C TYR A 214 1.16 13.16 -1.38
N ILE A 215 0.64 13.94 -0.43
CA ILE A 215 -0.70 13.76 0.13
C ILE A 215 -1.63 14.68 -0.64
N ALA A 216 -2.51 14.10 -1.46
CA ALA A 216 -3.23 14.83 -2.49
C ALA A 216 -4.65 15.25 -2.09
N GLY A 217 -4.99 15.30 -0.80
CA GLY A 217 -6.31 15.74 -0.36
C GLY A 217 -6.49 15.59 1.14
N GLN A 218 -7.69 15.86 1.62
CA GLN A 218 -8.11 15.45 2.97
C GLN A 218 -8.36 13.93 3.00
N PRO A 219 -8.22 13.28 4.16
CA PRO A 219 -8.53 11.87 4.29
C PRO A 219 -10.01 11.57 4.03
N ALA A 220 -10.27 10.45 3.34
CA ALA A 220 -11.59 9.84 3.27
C ALA A 220 -11.80 8.91 4.48
N TRP A 221 -13.01 8.83 5.02
CA TRP A 221 -13.36 7.83 6.02
C TRP A 221 -13.88 6.57 5.33
N ASP A 222 -13.20 5.45 5.58
CA ASP A 222 -13.61 4.10 5.15
C ASP A 222 -14.23 3.36 6.36
N PRO A 223 -15.56 3.13 6.36
CA PRO A 223 -16.24 2.42 7.44
C PRO A 223 -16.05 0.90 7.41
N ASP A 224 -15.72 0.31 6.25
CA ASP A 224 -15.57 -1.14 6.10
C ASP A 224 -14.24 -1.61 6.70
N PHE A 225 -13.19 -0.82 6.51
CA PHE A 225 -11.88 -1.05 7.11
C PHE A 225 -11.69 -0.32 8.46
N ASN A 226 -12.61 0.57 8.81
CA ASN A 226 -12.48 1.47 9.97
C ASN A 226 -11.16 2.25 9.92
N THR A 227 -10.94 2.92 8.80
CA THR A 227 -9.72 3.68 8.51
C THR A 227 -10.01 5.09 8.00
N ALA A 228 -9.01 5.94 8.10
CA ALA A 228 -8.92 7.19 7.37
C ALA A 228 -7.90 7.03 6.26
N ASP A 229 -8.37 7.10 5.02
CA ASP A 229 -7.59 6.81 3.84
C ASP A 229 -6.99 8.09 3.28
N LEU A 230 -5.66 8.12 3.16
CA LEU A 230 -4.94 9.21 2.52
C LEU A 230 -4.69 8.88 1.06
N PHE A 231 -5.14 9.74 0.16
CA PHE A 231 -4.78 9.61 -1.25
C PHE A 231 -3.31 9.99 -1.45
N ILE A 232 -2.51 9.00 -1.83
CA ILE A 232 -1.08 9.11 -2.12
C ILE A 232 -0.91 9.29 -3.62
N LEU A 233 -0.11 10.28 -4.03
CA LEU A 233 0.28 10.47 -5.42
C LEU A 233 1.80 10.61 -5.51
N LEU A 234 2.46 9.70 -6.22
CA LEU A 234 3.91 9.72 -6.43
C LEU A 234 4.23 9.80 -7.93
N PRO A 235 4.66 10.98 -8.41
CA PRO A 235 5.27 11.08 -9.73
C PRO A 235 6.62 10.35 -9.71
N VAL A 236 6.85 9.45 -10.65
CA VAL A 236 8.09 8.66 -10.74
C VAL A 236 9.31 9.57 -10.90
N SER A 237 9.16 10.71 -11.58
CA SER A 237 10.19 11.74 -11.72
C SER A 237 10.63 12.38 -10.40
N ARG A 238 9.82 12.31 -9.35
CA ARG A 238 10.15 12.82 -8.00
C ARG A 238 10.82 11.78 -7.11
N MET A 239 10.91 10.54 -7.56
CA MET A 239 11.44 9.46 -6.74
C MET A 239 12.87 9.74 -6.32
N ASN A 240 13.10 9.85 -5.01
CA ASN A 240 14.43 10.10 -4.46
C ASN A 240 15.38 8.96 -4.87
N PRO A 241 16.38 9.19 -5.74
CA PRO A 241 17.19 8.11 -6.30
C PRO A 241 18.01 7.38 -5.24
N ARG A 242 18.41 8.07 -4.16
CA ARG A 242 19.18 7.47 -3.06
C ARG A 242 18.32 6.53 -2.23
N TYR A 243 17.06 6.90 -1.99
CA TYR A 243 16.11 6.06 -1.26
C TYR A 243 15.60 4.92 -2.13
N ALA A 244 15.31 5.19 -3.41
CA ALA A 244 14.99 4.20 -4.43
C ALA A 244 16.07 3.11 -4.54
N LYS A 245 17.35 3.49 -4.64
CA LYS A 245 18.48 2.53 -4.70
C LYS A 245 18.59 1.58 -3.50
N HIS A 246 18.10 1.97 -2.33
CA HIS A 246 18.14 1.11 -1.15
C HIS A 246 17.22 -0.11 -1.32
N PHE A 247 16.09 0.07 -2.00
CA PHE A 247 15.08 -0.97 -2.18
C PHE A 247 15.03 -1.57 -3.60
N MET A 248 15.59 -0.89 -4.61
CA MET A 248 15.57 -1.30 -6.02
C MET A 248 16.87 -1.95 -6.47
N ARG A 249 17.61 -2.58 -5.56
CA ARG A 249 18.81 -3.32 -5.95
C ARG A 249 18.36 -4.55 -6.73
N GLN A 250 18.62 -4.56 -8.04
CA GLN A 250 18.36 -5.75 -8.86
C GLN A 250 19.14 -6.95 -8.29
N PRO A 251 18.53 -8.14 -8.22
CA PRO A 251 19.32 -9.36 -8.15
C PRO A 251 20.11 -9.43 -9.46
N SER A 252 21.43 -9.38 -9.34
CA SER A 252 22.38 -9.70 -10.40
C SER A 252 22.21 -11.13 -10.92
#